data_AF-A0AA40X171-F1
#
_entry.id   AF-A0AA40X171-F1
#
_cell.length_a   1.000
_cell.length_b   1.000
_cell.length_c   1.000
_cell.angle_alpha   90.00
_cell.angle_beta   90.00
_cell.angle_gamma   90.00
#
_symmetry.space_group_name_H-M   'P 1'
#
loop_
_entity.id
_entity.type
_entity.pdbx_description
1 polymer ?
#
loop_
_entity_poly.entity_id
_entity_poly.type
_entity_poly.pdbx_seq_one_letter_code
_entity_poly.pdbx_strand_id
1 'polypeptide(L)'
;MFIKVLRRELKIAFRKSAEIINPLWFFLIVITLFPLGIGPEPTLLARIAPGIVWVAALLSSLLSLERLFRDDYLDGSLEQLLLLPAPLTLTVIAKVCAHWMVTGLPLLIISPLIALLLSLDFKTWEAVALTLLLGTPTLSFIGAIGVALTVGLRKGGVLLSLLVLPLYIPVLIFSTGAIDAASMAMPIGGYLALLGAMLAGSFTLAPFATSAALRISVH
;
A
#
# COMPACT_ATOMS: atom_id res chain seq x y z
N MET A 1 -2.66 -24.06 -3.96
CA MET A 1 -1.87 -23.28 -4.94
C MET A 1 -1.47 -21.92 -4.39
N PHE A 2 -2.44 -21.09 -3.95
CA PHE A 2 -2.21 -19.80 -3.30
C PHE A 2 -1.04 -19.78 -2.30
N ILE A 3 -1.06 -20.67 -1.30
CA ILE A 3 -0.01 -20.76 -0.26
C ILE A 3 1.38 -21.01 -0.86
N LYS A 4 1.48 -21.80 -1.94
CA LYS A 4 2.77 -22.08 -2.60
C LYS A 4 3.32 -20.82 -3.27
N VAL A 5 2.46 -20.07 -3.96
CA VAL A 5 2.83 -18.79 -4.58
C VAL A 5 3.21 -17.79 -3.49
N LEU A 6 2.35 -17.60 -2.48
CA LEU A 6 2.63 -16.71 -1.35
C LEU A 6 3.99 -17.02 -0.68
N ARG A 7 4.29 -18.30 -0.43
CA ARG A 7 5.57 -18.72 0.15
C ARG A 7 6.75 -18.46 -0.78
N ARG A 8 6.59 -18.65 -2.11
CA ARG A 8 7.60 -18.28 -3.12
C ARG A 8 7.89 -16.78 -3.03
N GLU A 9 6.85 -15.95 -3.11
CA GLU A 9 6.98 -14.49 -3.11
C GLU A 9 7.65 -13.98 -1.83
N LEU A 10 7.18 -14.43 -0.66
CA LEU A 10 7.80 -14.06 0.61
C LEU A 10 9.28 -14.47 0.66
N LYS A 11 9.62 -15.68 0.20
CA LYS A 11 11.01 -16.15 0.17
C LYS A 11 11.89 -15.31 -0.75
N ILE A 12 11.35 -14.81 -1.86
CA ILE A 12 12.07 -13.91 -2.77
C ILE A 12 12.29 -12.56 -2.08
N ALA A 13 11.23 -11.98 -1.51
CA ALA A 13 11.30 -10.68 -0.85
C ALA A 13 12.30 -10.68 0.33
N PHE A 14 12.30 -11.74 1.16
CA PHE A 14 13.26 -11.88 2.26
C PHE A 14 14.71 -12.06 1.79
N ARG A 15 14.94 -12.54 0.57
CA ARG A 15 16.30 -12.63 -0.01
C ARG A 15 16.77 -11.31 -0.58
N LYS A 16 15.85 -10.41 -0.94
CA LYS A 16 16.12 -9.06 -1.42
C LYS A 16 15.76 -8.05 -0.33
N SER A 17 16.55 -8.00 0.74
CA SER A 17 16.30 -7.11 1.89
C SER A 17 16.07 -5.64 1.52
N ALA A 18 16.70 -5.15 0.45
CA ALA A 18 16.49 -3.81 -0.08
C ALA A 18 15.03 -3.51 -0.48
N GLU A 19 14.25 -4.51 -0.91
CA GLU A 19 12.83 -4.34 -1.26
C GLU A 19 11.95 -4.06 -0.04
N ILE A 20 12.36 -4.58 1.11
CA ILE A 20 11.68 -4.36 2.40
C ILE A 20 12.16 -3.05 3.02
N ILE A 21 13.48 -2.83 3.02
CA ILE A 21 14.10 -1.71 3.72
C ILE A 21 13.75 -0.37 3.07
N ASN A 22 13.79 -0.27 1.73
CA ASN A 22 13.65 1.02 1.06
C ASN A 22 12.30 1.73 1.34
N PRO A 23 11.14 1.08 1.19
CA PRO A 23 9.85 1.70 1.50
C PRO A 23 9.72 2.10 2.98
N LEU A 24 10.21 1.25 3.88
CA LEU A 24 10.16 1.50 5.32
C LEU A 24 11.06 2.65 5.73
N TRP A 25 12.27 2.70 5.17
CA TRP A 25 13.21 3.80 5.41
C TRP A 25 12.66 5.12 4.89
N PHE A 26 12.06 5.12 3.70
CA PHE A 26 11.38 6.29 3.16
C PHE A 26 10.27 6.79 4.09
N PHE A 27 9.42 5.88 4.56
CA PHE A 27 8.34 6.21 5.49
C PHE A 27 8.85 6.79 6.81
N LEU A 28 9.86 6.16 7.41
CA LEU A 28 10.51 6.63 8.63
C LEU A 28 11.15 8.00 8.45
N ILE A 29 11.86 8.23 7.33
CA ILE A 29 12.44 9.54 7.00
C ILE A 29 11.35 10.60 6.94
N VAL A 30 10.23 10.35 6.26
CA VAL A 30 9.14 11.33 6.17
C VAL A 30 8.56 11.63 7.56
N ILE A 31 8.24 10.62 8.35
CA ILE A 31 7.61 10.82 9.67
C ILE A 31 8.56 11.46 10.69
N THR A 32 9.87 11.32 10.53
CA THR A 32 10.86 11.97 11.40
C THR A 32 11.20 13.39 10.94
N LEU A 33 11.35 13.62 9.64
CA LEU A 33 11.73 14.93 9.11
C LEU A 33 10.61 15.97 9.23
N PHE A 34 9.35 15.58 9.12
CA PHE A 34 8.24 16.54 9.22
C PHE A 34 8.17 17.23 10.60
N PRO A 35 8.17 16.51 11.74
CA PRO A 35 8.22 17.14 13.06
C PRO A 35 9.48 17.98 13.28
N LEU A 36 10.64 17.53 12.77
CA LEU A 36 11.89 18.28 12.87
C LEU A 36 11.87 19.57 12.04
N GLY A 37 11.21 19.56 10.88
CA GLY A 37 11.12 20.72 10.00
C GLY A 37 10.08 21.76 10.43
N ILE A 38 8.98 21.32 11.04
CA ILE A 38 7.88 22.21 11.48
C ILE A 38 8.08 22.68 12.91
N GLY A 39 8.66 21.84 13.77
CA GLY A 39 8.83 22.08 15.20
C GLY A 39 7.96 21.14 16.05
N PRO A 40 8.36 20.88 17.31
CA PRO A 40 7.73 19.88 18.18
C PRO A 40 6.47 20.40 18.89
N GLU A 41 5.65 21.24 18.25
CA GLU A 41 4.41 21.75 18.83
C GLU A 41 3.30 20.68 18.76
N PRO A 42 2.84 20.09 19.89
CA PRO A 42 1.97 18.91 19.85
C PRO A 42 0.62 19.14 19.18
N THR A 43 0.02 20.31 19.40
CA THR A 43 -1.26 20.74 18.81
C THR A 43 -1.18 20.84 17.29
N LEU A 44 -0.09 21.40 16.78
CA LEU A 44 0.17 21.50 15.35
C LEU A 44 0.43 20.11 14.75
N LEU A 45 1.29 19.30 15.39
CA LEU A 45 1.63 17.95 14.94
C LEU A 45 0.40 17.04 14.85
N ALA A 46 -0.46 17.04 15.87
CA ALA A 46 -1.70 16.26 15.87
C ALA A 46 -2.62 16.64 14.70
N ARG A 47 -2.72 17.94 14.39
CA ARG A 47 -3.57 18.45 13.29
C ARG A 47 -3.08 18.02 11.90
N ILE A 48 -1.77 17.93 11.70
CA ILE A 48 -1.18 17.56 10.39
C ILE A 48 -0.86 16.07 10.28
N ALA A 49 -0.91 15.33 11.40
CA ALA A 49 -0.59 13.90 11.45
C ALA A 49 -1.38 13.04 10.46
N PRO A 50 -2.72 13.20 10.28
CA PRO A 50 -3.45 12.41 9.30
C PRO A 50 -2.83 12.49 7.90
N GLY A 51 -2.50 13.72 7.47
CA GLY A 51 -1.91 13.99 6.17
C GLY A 51 -0.50 13.42 6.04
N ILE A 52 0.38 13.65 7.02
CA ILE A 52 1.76 13.16 6.99
C ILE A 52 1.78 11.64 6.90
N VAL A 53 1.02 10.94 7.75
CA VAL A 53 1.01 9.48 7.80
C VAL A 53 0.54 8.89 6.48
N TRP A 54 -0.55 9.40 5.92
CA TRP A 54 -1.10 8.85 4.68
C TRP A 54 -0.31 9.21 3.43
N VAL A 55 0.26 10.41 3.36
CA VAL A 55 1.17 10.78 2.26
C VAL A 55 2.44 9.92 2.33
N ALA A 56 3.01 9.73 3.52
CA ALA A 56 4.18 8.88 3.71
C ALA A 56 3.87 7.43 3.32
N ALA A 57 2.73 6.87 3.78
CA ALA A 57 2.31 5.51 3.48
C ALA A 57 2.05 5.31 1.98
N LEU A 58 1.41 6.29 1.33
CA LEU A 58 1.13 6.30 -0.10
C LEU A 58 2.42 6.26 -0.93
N LEU A 59 3.33 7.19 -0.68
CA LEU A 59 4.59 7.31 -1.42
C LEU A 59 5.48 6.08 -1.17
N SER A 60 5.56 5.60 0.07
CA SER A 60 6.22 4.35 0.43
C SER A 60 5.64 3.16 -0.35
N SER A 61 4.31 3.06 -0.44
CA SER A 61 3.63 2.02 -1.19
C SER A 61 3.93 2.12 -2.69
N LEU A 62 3.89 3.32 -3.28
CA LEU A 62 4.20 3.53 -4.71
C LEU A 62 5.62 3.07 -5.08
N LEU A 63 6.61 3.31 -4.21
CA LEU A 63 8.00 2.88 -4.41
C LEU A 63 8.15 1.36 -4.48
N SER A 64 7.40 0.62 -3.64
CA SER A 64 7.47 -0.84 -3.64
C SER A 64 6.65 -1.46 -4.77
N LEU A 65 5.49 -0.87 -5.05
CA LEU A 65 4.50 -1.39 -5.97
C LEU A 65 5.01 -1.44 -7.42
N GLU A 66 5.90 -0.52 -7.83
CA GLU A 66 6.54 -0.55 -9.16
C GLU A 66 7.25 -1.89 -9.46
N ARG A 67 7.75 -2.58 -8.43
CA ARG A 67 8.51 -3.83 -8.59
C ARG A 67 7.63 -5.08 -8.64
N LEU A 68 6.37 -4.98 -8.23
CA LEU A 68 5.45 -6.11 -8.02
C LEU A 68 5.38 -7.12 -9.18
N PHE A 69 5.38 -6.61 -10.42
CA PHE A 69 5.40 -7.43 -11.63
C PHE A 69 6.62 -7.15 -12.51
N ARG A 70 7.29 -6.02 -12.31
CA ARG A 70 8.38 -5.59 -13.17
C ARG A 70 9.61 -6.48 -13.04
N ASP A 71 9.92 -6.94 -11.83
CA ASP A 71 11.08 -7.80 -11.59
C ASP A 71 10.91 -9.15 -12.33
N ASP A 72 9.73 -9.79 -12.20
CA ASP A 72 9.44 -11.03 -12.93
C ASP A 72 9.28 -10.80 -14.45
N TYR A 73 8.91 -9.59 -14.88
CA TYR A 73 8.86 -9.26 -16.31
C TYR A 73 10.27 -9.17 -16.90
N LEU A 74 11.20 -8.53 -16.20
CA LEU A 74 12.58 -8.35 -16.66
C LEU A 74 13.38 -9.65 -16.69
N ASP A 75 13.09 -10.62 -15.82
CA ASP A 75 13.75 -11.94 -15.81
C ASP A 75 13.01 -13.02 -16.61
N GLY A 76 11.87 -12.68 -17.23
CA GLY A 76 11.04 -13.58 -18.03
C GLY A 76 10.16 -14.55 -17.22
N SER A 77 10.24 -14.53 -15.89
CA SER A 77 9.40 -15.38 -15.02
C SER A 77 7.91 -15.06 -15.14
N LEU A 78 7.56 -13.81 -15.48
CA LEU A 78 6.17 -13.39 -15.63
C LEU A 78 5.50 -14.10 -16.82
N GLU A 79 6.20 -14.26 -17.94
CA GLU A 79 5.72 -15.00 -19.10
C GLU A 79 5.49 -16.48 -18.74
N GLN A 80 6.44 -17.08 -18.02
CA GLN A 80 6.28 -18.45 -17.52
C GLN A 80 5.06 -18.58 -16.60
N LEU A 81 4.82 -17.61 -15.73
CA LEU A 81 3.66 -17.56 -14.83
C LEU A 81 2.33 -17.46 -15.59
N LEU A 82 2.31 -16.77 -16.73
CA LEU A 82 1.13 -16.65 -17.59
C LEU A 82 0.82 -17.94 -18.37
N LEU A 83 1.83 -18.76 -18.66
CA LEU A 83 1.70 -20.03 -19.38
C LEU A 83 1.34 -21.21 -18.48
N LEU A 84 1.46 -21.07 -17.15
CA LEU A 84 1.10 -22.14 -16.21
C LEU A 84 -0.41 -22.46 -16.31
N PRO A 85 -0.81 -23.74 -16.15
CA PRO A 85 -2.21 -24.16 -16.07
C PRO A 85 -2.79 -23.79 -14.69
N ALA A 86 -2.76 -22.50 -14.37
CA ALA A 86 -3.05 -21.89 -13.09
C ALA A 86 -4.08 -20.77 -13.28
N PRO A 87 -5.02 -20.58 -12.34
CA PRO A 87 -5.83 -19.38 -12.34
C PRO A 87 -4.94 -18.16 -12.05
N LEU A 88 -4.69 -17.34 -13.06
CA LEU A 88 -3.85 -16.13 -12.95
C LEU A 88 -4.33 -15.19 -11.84
N THR A 89 -5.65 -15.09 -11.67
CA THR A 89 -6.27 -14.33 -10.58
C THR A 89 -5.78 -14.77 -9.20
N LEU A 90 -5.63 -16.08 -8.97
CA LEU A 90 -5.16 -16.60 -7.68
C LEU A 90 -3.68 -16.27 -7.45
N THR A 91 -2.88 -16.30 -8.51
CA THR A 91 -1.47 -15.88 -8.50
C THR A 91 -1.35 -14.39 -8.17
N VAL A 92 -2.18 -13.55 -8.79
CA VAL A 92 -2.22 -12.11 -8.52
C VAL A 92 -2.56 -11.84 -7.06
N ILE A 93 -3.62 -12.46 -6.52
CA ILE A 93 -3.98 -12.29 -5.09
C ILE A 93 -2.78 -12.67 -4.22
N ALA A 94 -2.13 -13.80 -4.48
CA ALA A 94 -0.98 -14.25 -3.69
C ALA A 94 0.19 -13.25 -3.74
N LYS A 95 0.47 -12.67 -4.92
CA LYS A 95 1.51 -11.65 -5.08
C LYS A 95 1.18 -10.35 -4.36
N VAL A 96 -0.03 -9.84 -4.52
CA VAL A 96 -0.46 -8.60 -3.85
C VAL A 96 -0.47 -8.78 -2.34
N CYS A 97 -0.92 -9.93 -1.84
CA CYS A 97 -0.85 -10.25 -0.41
C CYS A 97 0.59 -10.34 0.10
N ALA A 98 1.50 -11.01 -0.63
CA ALA A 98 2.92 -11.06 -0.27
C ALA A 98 3.53 -9.66 -0.21
N HIS A 99 3.28 -8.84 -1.23
CA HIS A 99 3.72 -7.44 -1.27
C HIS A 99 3.21 -6.65 -0.07
N TRP A 100 1.91 -6.74 0.24
CA TRP A 100 1.33 -6.04 1.39
C TRP A 100 1.92 -6.53 2.72
N MET A 101 2.16 -7.83 2.89
CA MET A 101 2.80 -8.39 4.09
C MET A 101 4.24 -7.92 4.26
N VAL A 102 4.93 -7.61 3.18
CA VAL A 102 6.33 -7.15 3.20
C VAL A 102 6.41 -5.63 3.40
N THR A 103 5.40 -4.88 2.95
CA THR A 103 5.43 -3.41 2.94
C THR A 103 4.47 -2.81 3.95
N GLY A 104 3.17 -3.08 3.80
CA GLY A 104 2.10 -2.54 4.65
C GLY A 104 2.13 -3.06 6.08
N LEU A 105 2.40 -4.36 6.28
CA LEU A 105 2.40 -4.93 7.63
C LEU A 105 3.52 -4.34 8.52
N PRO A 106 4.78 -4.18 8.06
CA PRO A 106 5.77 -3.50 8.87
C PRO A 106 5.45 -2.01 9.12
N LEU A 107 4.80 -1.32 8.18
CA LEU A 107 4.30 0.06 8.43
C LEU A 107 3.28 0.07 9.58
N LEU A 108 2.37 -0.90 9.62
CA LEU A 108 1.40 -1.06 10.71
C LEU A 108 2.10 -1.37 12.05
N ILE A 109 3.11 -2.24 12.04
CA ILE A 109 3.89 -2.58 13.24
C ILE A 109 4.66 -1.37 13.77
N ILE A 110 5.17 -0.51 12.88
CA ILE A 110 5.88 0.72 13.21
C ILE A 110 4.92 1.85 13.64
N SER A 111 3.61 1.72 13.40
CA SER A 111 2.63 2.77 13.74
C SER A 111 2.65 3.30 15.18
N PRO A 112 2.99 2.53 16.24
CA PRO A 112 3.15 3.09 17.59
C PRO A 112 4.29 4.12 17.69
N LEU A 113 5.35 3.95 16.90
CA LEU A 113 6.44 4.94 16.82
C LEU A 113 5.94 6.27 16.25
N ILE A 114 4.99 6.21 15.31
CA ILE A 114 4.34 7.40 14.74
C ILE A 114 3.56 8.15 15.82
N ALA A 115 2.82 7.43 16.66
CA ALA A 115 2.07 8.04 17.75
C ALA A 115 2.97 8.82 18.71
N LEU A 116 4.16 8.28 19.01
CA LEU A 116 5.16 8.96 19.83
C LEU A 116 5.72 10.20 19.14
N LEU A 117 6.12 10.08 17.87
CA LEU A 117 6.74 11.18 17.11
C LEU A 117 5.77 12.34 16.81
N LEU A 118 4.49 12.03 16.64
CA LEU A 118 3.45 13.03 16.33
C LEU A 118 2.60 13.41 17.55
N SER A 119 2.98 12.96 18.76
CA SER A 119 2.27 13.23 20.02
C SER A 119 0.77 12.90 19.97
N LEU A 120 0.42 11.74 19.42
CA LEU A 120 -0.96 11.27 19.29
C LEU A 120 -1.44 10.61 20.59
N ASP A 121 -2.70 10.83 20.92
CA ASP A 121 -3.39 10.07 21.97
C ASP A 121 -3.74 8.66 21.47
N PHE A 122 -4.11 7.77 22.40
CA PHE A 122 -4.37 6.37 22.10
C PHE A 122 -5.49 6.17 21.06
N LYS A 123 -6.56 6.96 21.12
CA LYS A 123 -7.69 6.83 20.18
C LYS A 123 -7.30 7.25 18.77
N THR A 124 -6.53 8.32 18.62
CA THR A 124 -6.04 8.75 17.31
C THR A 124 -5.04 7.75 16.74
N TRP A 125 -4.15 7.19 17.57
CA TRP A 125 -3.27 6.10 17.13
C TRP A 125 -4.05 4.86 16.69
N GLU A 126 -5.08 4.45 17.42
CA GLU A 126 -5.93 3.32 17.04
C GLU A 126 -6.57 3.54 15.67
N ALA A 127 -7.07 4.76 15.41
CA ALA A 127 -7.59 5.12 14.09
C ALA A 127 -6.51 5.07 12.99
N VAL A 128 -5.27 5.51 13.27
CA VAL A 128 -4.14 5.35 12.35
C VAL A 128 -3.89 3.87 12.05
N ALA A 129 -3.82 3.03 13.07
CA ALA A 129 -3.57 1.60 12.89
C ALA A 129 -4.68 0.91 12.08
N LEU A 130 -5.95 1.18 12.41
CA LEU A 130 -7.10 0.60 11.70
C LEU A 130 -7.20 1.08 10.25
N THR A 131 -6.97 2.37 10.02
CA THR A 131 -6.99 2.90 8.65
C THR A 131 -5.82 2.35 7.84
N LEU A 132 -4.61 2.23 8.40
CA LEU A 132 -3.48 1.60 7.70
C LEU A 132 -3.77 0.13 7.38
N LEU A 133 -4.37 -0.61 8.32
CA LEU A 133 -4.76 -2.01 8.14
C LEU A 133 -5.73 -2.20 6.97
N LEU A 134 -6.68 -1.28 6.76
CA LEU A 134 -7.69 -1.38 5.70
C LEU A 134 -7.26 -0.71 4.40
N GLY A 135 -6.65 0.47 4.49
CA GLY A 135 -6.32 1.29 3.33
C GLY A 135 -5.05 0.81 2.62
N THR A 136 -3.97 0.42 3.32
CA THR A 136 -2.74 -0.05 2.64
C THR A 136 -2.93 -1.32 1.78
N PRO A 137 -3.73 -2.34 2.16
CA PRO A 137 -4.02 -3.43 1.24
C PRO A 137 -4.93 -2.98 0.09
N THR A 138 -5.88 -2.06 0.33
CA THR A 138 -6.70 -1.45 -0.73
C THR A 138 -5.83 -0.75 -1.77
N LEU A 139 -4.86 0.04 -1.34
CA LEU A 139 -3.86 0.67 -2.21
C LEU A 139 -3.09 -0.39 -2.99
N SER A 140 -2.64 -1.47 -2.35
CA SER A 140 -1.91 -2.54 -3.02
C SER A 140 -2.72 -3.23 -4.13
N PHE A 141 -4.01 -3.51 -3.89
CA PHE A 141 -4.89 -4.11 -4.89
C PHE A 141 -5.19 -3.16 -6.06
N ILE A 142 -5.56 -1.91 -5.79
CA ILE A 142 -5.82 -0.92 -6.83
C ILE A 142 -4.54 -0.64 -7.63
N GLY A 143 -3.41 -0.47 -6.95
CA GLY A 143 -2.12 -0.22 -7.57
C GLY A 143 -1.65 -1.37 -8.46
N ALA A 144 -1.92 -2.62 -8.09
CA ALA A 144 -1.56 -3.78 -8.91
C ALA A 144 -2.16 -3.70 -10.32
N ILE A 145 -3.34 -3.11 -10.49
CA ILE A 145 -3.94 -2.86 -11.81
C ILE A 145 -3.06 -1.91 -12.62
N GLY A 146 -2.65 -0.79 -12.02
CA GLY A 146 -1.79 0.21 -12.67
C GLY A 146 -0.41 -0.33 -13.05
N VAL A 147 0.23 -1.11 -12.18
CA VAL A 147 1.53 -1.76 -12.48
C VAL A 147 1.37 -2.74 -13.63
N ALA A 148 0.31 -3.57 -13.60
CA ALA A 148 0.08 -4.56 -14.65
C ALA A 148 -0.11 -3.90 -16.01
N LEU A 149 -0.87 -2.80 -16.10
CA LEU A 149 -1.08 -2.06 -17.34
C LEU A 149 0.21 -1.43 -17.88
N THR A 150 1.13 -1.06 -16.99
CA THR A 150 2.34 -0.29 -17.34
C THR A 150 3.63 -1.13 -17.36
N VAL A 151 3.55 -2.44 -17.10
CA VAL A 151 4.72 -3.32 -16.90
C VAL A 151 5.68 -3.36 -18.09
N GLY A 152 5.15 -3.32 -19.33
CA GLY A 152 5.94 -3.32 -20.57
C GLY A 152 6.57 -1.97 -20.94
N LEU A 153 6.32 -0.89 -20.17
CA LEU A 153 6.75 0.46 -20.51
C LEU A 153 8.06 0.85 -19.81
N ARG A 154 8.99 1.47 -20.55
CA ARG A 154 10.28 1.94 -20.00
C ARG A 154 10.16 3.01 -18.90
N LYS A 155 9.03 3.72 -18.81
CA LYS A 155 8.71 4.74 -17.80
C LYS A 155 7.44 4.41 -17.00
N GLY A 156 7.21 3.12 -16.70
CA GLY A 156 6.00 2.65 -16.04
C GLY A 156 5.64 3.38 -14.74
N GLY A 157 6.61 3.73 -13.89
CA GLY A 157 6.38 4.40 -12.61
C GLY A 157 5.65 5.75 -12.68
N VAL A 158 5.90 6.58 -13.72
CA VAL A 158 5.23 7.89 -13.87
C VAL A 158 3.80 7.73 -14.39
N LEU A 159 3.58 6.80 -15.33
CA LEU A 159 2.24 6.50 -15.83
C LEU A 159 1.37 5.83 -14.76
N LEU A 160 2.01 5.01 -13.92
CA LEU A 160 1.39 4.39 -12.77
C LEU A 160 0.85 5.44 -11.79
N SER A 161 1.64 6.45 -11.43
CA SER A 161 1.16 7.49 -10.51
C SER A 161 0.00 8.27 -11.12
N LEU A 162 0.09 8.67 -12.39
CA LEU A 162 -0.98 9.35 -13.11
C LEU A 162 -2.29 8.56 -13.14
N LEU A 163 -2.23 7.24 -13.39
CA LEU A 163 -3.40 6.38 -13.51
C LEU A 163 -4.03 6.07 -12.15
N VAL A 164 -3.21 5.81 -11.14
CA VAL A 164 -3.66 5.24 -9.87
C VAL A 164 -3.98 6.31 -8.83
N LEU A 165 -3.33 7.48 -8.88
CA LEU A 165 -3.57 8.56 -7.91
C LEU A 165 -5.05 8.95 -7.78
N PRO A 166 -5.83 9.15 -8.86
CA PRO A 166 -7.26 9.47 -8.73
C PRO A 166 -8.05 8.40 -7.97
N LEU A 167 -7.69 7.12 -8.13
CA LEU A 167 -8.33 6.00 -7.44
C LEU A 167 -7.89 5.87 -5.97
N TYR A 168 -6.73 6.42 -5.63
CA TYR A 168 -6.23 6.47 -4.25
C TYR A 168 -6.84 7.61 -3.44
N ILE A 169 -7.27 8.70 -4.08
CA ILE A 169 -7.86 9.87 -3.40
C ILE A 169 -8.99 9.47 -2.42
N PRO A 170 -9.98 8.63 -2.78
CA PRO A 170 -11.04 8.27 -1.85
C PRO A 170 -10.51 7.48 -0.62
N VAL A 171 -9.52 6.60 -0.82
CA VAL A 171 -8.87 5.89 0.30
C VAL A 171 -8.21 6.89 1.24
N LEU A 172 -7.49 7.87 0.69
CA LEU A 172 -6.83 8.92 1.46
C LEU A 172 -7.86 9.77 2.23
N ILE A 173 -8.93 10.23 1.57
CA ILE A 173 -9.98 11.06 2.18
C ILE A 173 -10.63 10.35 3.37
N PHE A 174 -11.05 9.09 3.21
CA PHE A 174 -11.70 8.38 4.31
C PHE A 174 -10.73 8.01 5.42
N SER A 175 -9.48 7.75 5.08
CA SER A 175 -8.48 7.41 6.10
C SER A 175 -8.02 8.64 6.90
N THR A 176 -7.76 9.77 6.26
CA THR A 176 -7.43 11.01 6.97
C THR A 176 -8.63 11.53 7.75
N GLY A 177 -9.84 11.43 7.19
CA GLY A 177 -11.08 11.79 7.87
C GLY A 177 -11.35 10.94 9.12
N ALA A 178 -11.04 9.65 9.10
CA ALA A 178 -11.16 8.78 10.28
C ALA A 178 -10.20 9.20 11.41
N ILE A 179 -8.95 9.54 11.06
CA ILE A 179 -7.94 9.97 12.05
C ILE A 179 -8.31 11.34 12.62
N ASP A 180 -8.78 12.27 11.77
CA ASP A 180 -9.25 13.58 12.20
C ASP A 180 -10.47 13.47 13.14
N ALA A 181 -11.45 12.65 12.79
CA ALA A 181 -12.60 12.36 13.64
C ALA A 181 -12.19 11.74 14.98
N ALA A 182 -11.22 10.83 15.00
CA ALA A 182 -10.69 10.25 16.23
C ALA A 182 -10.05 11.30 17.15
N SER A 183 -9.30 12.24 16.58
CA SER A 183 -8.67 13.33 17.33
C SER A 183 -9.68 14.27 18.00
N MET A 184 -10.88 14.38 17.42
CA MET A 184 -12.01 15.14 17.97
C MET A 184 -12.96 14.28 18.83
N ALA A 185 -12.56 13.05 19.18
CA ALA A 185 -13.36 12.07 19.89
C ALA A 185 -14.73 11.76 19.24
N MET A 186 -14.83 11.90 17.92
CA MET A 186 -16.03 11.58 17.14
C MET A 186 -16.05 10.10 16.69
N PRO A 187 -17.22 9.54 16.34
CA PRO A 187 -17.32 8.18 15.84
C PRO A 187 -16.59 7.97 14.51
N ILE A 188 -15.71 6.96 14.44
CA ILE A 188 -14.96 6.62 13.23
C ILE A 188 -15.57 5.49 12.39
N GLY A 189 -16.63 4.84 12.88
CA GLY A 189 -17.18 3.62 12.31
C GLY A 189 -17.63 3.76 10.84
N GLY A 190 -18.21 4.90 10.47
CA GLY A 190 -18.63 5.16 9.08
C GLY A 190 -17.45 5.19 8.10
N TYR A 191 -16.35 5.83 8.49
CA TYR A 191 -15.13 5.86 7.68
C TYR A 191 -14.51 4.48 7.53
N LEU A 192 -14.42 3.72 8.62
CA LEU A 192 -13.90 2.34 8.60
C LEU A 192 -14.78 1.40 7.77
N ALA A 193 -16.11 1.56 7.81
CA ALA A 193 -17.02 0.79 6.99
C ALA A 193 -16.81 1.07 5.49
N LEU A 194 -16.60 2.33 5.10
CA LEU A 194 -16.29 2.69 3.72
C LEU A 194 -14.92 2.14 3.29
N LEU A 195 -13.89 2.26 4.12
CA LEU A 195 -12.58 1.64 3.85
C LEU A 195 -12.68 0.12 3.73
N GLY A 196 -13.48 -0.52 4.58
CA GLY A 196 -13.76 -1.95 4.51
C GLY A 196 -14.49 -2.34 3.22
N ALA A 197 -15.46 -1.54 2.78
CA ALA A 197 -16.16 -1.75 1.51
C ALA A 197 -15.22 -1.58 0.31
N MET A 198 -14.33 -0.59 0.34
CA MET A 198 -13.31 -0.40 -0.69
C MET A 198 -12.30 -1.56 -0.72
N LEU A 199 -11.90 -2.06 0.45
CA LEU A 199 -11.03 -3.23 0.55
C LEU A 199 -11.73 -4.47 -0.01
N ALA A 200 -12.99 -4.73 0.36
CA ALA A 200 -13.76 -5.85 -0.16
C ALA A 200 -13.94 -5.76 -1.68
N GLY A 201 -14.27 -4.56 -2.20
CA GLY A 201 -14.41 -4.32 -3.64
C GLY A 201 -13.09 -4.49 -4.39
N SER A 202 -11.99 -3.95 -3.88
CA SER A 202 -10.67 -4.09 -4.51
C SER A 202 -10.15 -5.51 -4.43
N PHE A 203 -10.29 -6.20 -3.30
CA PHE A 203 -9.90 -7.59 -3.13
C PHE A 203 -10.64 -8.53 -4.10
N THR A 204 -11.92 -8.26 -4.37
CA THR A 204 -12.73 -9.08 -5.27
C THR A 204 -12.50 -8.74 -6.74
N LEU A 205 -12.50 -7.47 -7.12
CA LEU A 205 -12.47 -7.03 -8.52
C LEU A 205 -11.06 -6.83 -9.08
N ALA A 206 -10.15 -6.26 -8.28
CA ALA A 206 -8.82 -5.88 -8.77
C ALA A 206 -8.02 -7.08 -9.30
N PRO A 207 -8.02 -8.27 -8.66
CA PRO A 207 -7.27 -9.41 -9.19
C PRO A 207 -7.68 -9.83 -10.61
N PHE A 208 -8.96 -9.72 -10.96
CA PHE A 208 -9.43 -9.99 -12.33
C PHE A 208 -8.94 -8.91 -13.30
N ALA A 209 -9.07 -7.64 -12.92
CA ALA A 209 -8.60 -6.52 -13.73
C ALA A 209 -7.08 -6.58 -13.95
N THR A 210 -6.29 -6.83 -12.90
CA THR A 210 -4.84 -7.03 -12.98
C THR A 210 -4.48 -8.23 -13.86
N SER A 211 -5.21 -9.34 -13.75
CA SER A 211 -4.98 -10.52 -14.60
C SER A 211 -5.20 -10.23 -16.08
N ALA A 212 -6.27 -9.49 -16.41
CA ALA A 212 -6.55 -9.05 -17.77
C ALA A 212 -5.47 -8.07 -18.27
N ALA A 213 -5.08 -7.10 -17.44
CA ALA A 213 -4.02 -6.14 -17.75
C ALA A 213 -2.68 -6.82 -18.03
N LEU A 214 -2.27 -7.81 -17.23
CA LEU A 214 -1.04 -8.57 -17.45
C LEU A 214 -1.04 -9.30 -18.80
N ARG A 215 -2.18 -9.85 -19.22
CA ARG A 215 -2.30 -10.51 -20.54
C ARG A 215 -2.18 -9.51 -21.68
N ILE A 216 -2.69 -8.29 -21.51
CA ILE A 216 -2.61 -7.25 -22.55
C ILE A 216 -1.20 -6.68 -22.65
N SER A 217 -0.52 -6.48 -21.52
CA SER A 217 0.77 -5.77 -21.50
C SER A 217 1.99 -6.64 -21.76
N VAL A 218 1.85 -7.97 -21.70
CA VAL A 218 2.93 -8.94 -22.01
C VAL A 218 2.82 -9.48 -23.45
N HIS A 219 1.71 -9.23 -24.14
CA HIS A 219 1.52 -9.52 -25.57
C HIS A 219 1.70 -8.27 -26.41
#